data_AF-A0A3D1B9S8-F1
#
_entry.id   AF-A0A3D1B9S8-F1
#
_cell.length_a   1.000
_cell.length_b   1.000
_cell.length_c   1.000
_cell.angle_alpha   90.00
_cell.angle_beta   90.00
_cell.angle_gamma   90.00
#
_symmetry.space_group_name_H-M   'P 1'
#
loop_
_entity.id
_entity.type
_entity.pdbx_description
1 polymer ?
#
loop_
_entity_poly.entity_id
_entity_poly.type
_entity_poly.pdbx_seq_one_letter_code
_entity_poly.pdbx_strand_id
1 'polypeptide(L)'
;MTRYIFVTGGVVSSLGKGIASASLAAILEARGLKVTMLKLDPYINVDPGTMSPFQHGEVFVTHDGAETDLDLGHYERFIRTTMTKSNNFTTGRVYEDVLRRERRGDYLGATIQVIPHITDEIKRRIIKGAGDADVALVEVGGTVGDIESLP
;
A
#
# COMPACT_ATOMS: atom_id res chain seq x y z
N MET A 1 -20.11 -1.51 5.14
CA MET A 1 -19.22 -2.19 4.18
C MET A 1 -18.36 -1.10 3.55
N THR A 2 -17.04 -1.20 3.69
CA THR A 2 -16.10 -0.21 3.16
C THR A 2 -16.16 -0.15 1.64
N ARG A 3 -16.14 1.06 1.08
CA ARG A 3 -16.00 1.31 -0.35
C ARG A 3 -14.53 1.52 -0.69
N TYR A 4 -14.10 1.05 -1.86
CA TYR A 4 -12.70 1.14 -2.29
C TYR A 4 -12.60 2.04 -3.51
N ILE A 5 -11.66 2.98 -3.47
CA ILE A 5 -11.27 3.80 -4.62
C ILE A 5 -9.83 3.43 -4.94
N PHE A 6 -9.61 2.73 -6.06
CA PHE A 6 -8.26 2.43 -6.55
C PHE A 6 -7.76 3.59 -7.39
N VAL A 7 -6.55 4.07 -7.08
CA VAL A 7 -5.87 5.13 -7.83
C VAL A 7 -4.66 4.53 -8.52
N THR A 8 -4.71 4.48 -9.85
CA THR A 8 -3.66 3.92 -10.71
C THR A 8 -3.03 5.03 -11.56
N GLY A 9 -1.76 4.87 -11.94
CA GLY A 9 -1.06 5.82 -12.84
C GLY A 9 -0.81 5.25 -14.22
N GLY A 10 -0.98 6.07 -15.26
CA GLY A 10 -0.59 5.73 -16.62
C GLY A 10 0.47 6.69 -17.15
N VAL A 11 1.03 6.34 -18.32
CA VAL A 11 1.98 7.14 -19.10
C VAL A 11 3.37 7.24 -18.47
N VAL A 12 3.50 7.95 -17.35
CA VAL A 12 4.78 8.15 -16.65
C VAL A 12 4.59 8.24 -15.13
N SER A 13 5.61 7.85 -14.38
CA SER A 13 5.70 8.11 -12.94
C SER A 13 5.85 9.60 -12.63
N SER A 14 5.62 9.98 -11.37
CA SER A 14 5.77 11.36 -10.85
C SER A 14 4.75 12.40 -11.32
N LEU A 15 3.58 11.98 -11.80
CA LEU A 15 2.44 12.88 -12.12
C LEU A 15 1.65 13.38 -10.90
N GLY A 16 2.11 13.09 -9.68
CA GLY A 16 1.44 13.55 -8.45
C GLY A 16 0.28 12.67 -7.97
N LYS A 17 0.33 11.35 -8.20
CA LYS A 17 -0.68 10.38 -7.72
C LYS A 17 -0.98 10.52 -6.22
N GLY A 18 0.06 10.56 -5.38
CA GLY A 18 -0.08 10.66 -3.93
C GLY A 18 -0.83 11.92 -3.50
N ILE A 19 -0.44 13.09 -4.02
CA ILE A 19 -1.07 14.37 -3.69
C ILE A 19 -2.53 14.42 -4.20
N ALA A 20 -2.80 13.94 -5.41
CA ALA A 20 -4.16 13.88 -5.95
C ALA A 20 -5.06 12.98 -5.09
N SER A 21 -4.55 11.80 -4.69
CA SER A 21 -5.26 10.86 -3.82
C SER A 21 -5.52 11.45 -2.44
N ALA A 22 -4.52 12.08 -1.83
CA ALA A 22 -4.62 12.71 -0.52
C ALA A 22 -5.62 13.88 -0.53
N SER A 23 -5.63 14.67 -1.61
CA SER A 23 -6.60 15.76 -1.81
C SER A 23 -8.04 15.24 -1.92
N LEU A 24 -8.25 14.14 -2.64
CA LEU A 24 -9.56 13.49 -2.73
C LEU A 24 -10.00 12.96 -1.36
N ALA A 25 -9.09 12.32 -0.63
CA ALA A 25 -9.36 11.83 0.72
C ALA A 25 -9.79 12.96 1.67
N ALA A 26 -9.10 14.11 1.62
CA ALA A 26 -9.45 15.30 2.40
C ALA A 26 -10.85 15.84 2.07
N ILE A 27 -11.24 15.86 0.79
CA ILE A 27 -12.59 16.27 0.38
C ILE A 27 -13.65 15.30 0.90
N LEU A 28 -13.38 13.99 0.87
CA LEU A 28 -14.29 12.98 1.40
C LEU A 28 -14.42 13.08 2.93
N GLU A 29 -13.31 13.27 3.63
CA GLU A 29 -13.29 13.49 5.08
C GLU A 29 -14.04 14.78 5.46
N ALA A 30 -13.88 15.86 4.70
CA ALA A 30 -14.61 17.11 4.89
C ALA A 30 -16.13 16.96 4.69
N ARG A 31 -16.58 15.90 4.00
CA ARG A 31 -17.99 15.52 3.87
C ARG A 31 -18.49 14.61 4.99
N GLY A 32 -17.68 14.39 6.02
CA GLY A 32 -18.03 13.61 7.21
C GLY A 32 -17.88 12.09 7.04
N LEU A 33 -17.18 11.63 5.99
CA LEU A 33 -16.88 10.21 5.80
C LEU A 33 -15.62 9.83 6.60
N LYS A 34 -15.62 8.63 7.19
CA LYS A 34 -14.40 8.03 7.73
C LYS A 34 -13.54 7.50 6.59
N VAL A 35 -12.37 8.11 6.38
CA VAL A 35 -11.49 7.79 5.25
C VAL A 35 -10.18 7.18 5.75
N THR A 36 -9.67 6.19 5.04
CA THR A 36 -8.29 5.69 5.19
C THR A 36 -7.60 5.63 3.84
N MET A 37 -6.27 5.60 3.85
CA MET A 37 -5.45 5.53 2.65
C MET A 37 -4.46 4.37 2.76
N LEU A 38 -4.18 3.73 1.64
CA LEU A 38 -3.20 2.67 1.51
C LEU A 38 -2.27 2.96 0.34
N LYS A 39 -0.97 2.75 0.54
CA LYS A 39 0.06 2.79 -0.49
C LYS A 39 0.56 1.37 -0.77
N LEU A 40 0.41 0.94 -2.02
CA LEU A 40 0.94 -0.32 -2.53
C LEU A 40 2.19 -0.03 -3.34
N ASP A 41 3.34 -0.43 -2.82
CA ASP A 41 4.62 -0.19 -3.48
C ASP A 41 5.10 -1.44 -4.23
N PRO A 42 5.30 -1.36 -5.55
CA PRO A 42 5.65 -2.53 -6.34
C PRO A 42 7.12 -2.97 -6.18
N TYR A 43 7.94 -2.23 -5.42
CA TYR A 43 9.35 -2.56 -5.21
C TYR A 43 9.55 -3.76 -4.26
N ILE A 44 10.70 -4.44 -4.41
CA ILE A 44 11.01 -5.70 -3.72
C ILE A 44 11.66 -5.53 -2.34
N ASN A 45 12.02 -4.31 -1.94
CA ASN A 45 12.42 -4.04 -0.55
C ASN A 45 11.26 -4.36 0.40
N VAL A 46 11.54 -4.97 1.55
CA VAL A 46 10.51 -5.33 2.55
C VAL A 46 9.91 -4.08 3.21
N ASP A 47 10.72 -3.06 3.36
CA ASP A 47 10.41 -1.69 3.78
C ASP A 47 11.49 -0.76 3.20
N PRO A 48 11.29 0.57 3.20
CA PRO A 48 12.27 1.49 2.63
C PRO A 48 13.43 1.82 3.58
N GLY A 49 13.53 1.19 4.77
CA GLY A 49 14.60 1.47 5.74
C GLY A 49 16.01 1.22 5.21
N THR A 50 16.16 0.40 4.17
CA THR A 50 17.45 0.14 3.50
C THR A 50 17.70 1.01 2.27
N MET A 51 16.76 1.89 1.89
CA MET A 51 16.86 2.72 0.69
C MET A 51 17.62 4.02 1.00
N SER A 52 18.37 4.52 0.02
CA SER A 52 19.08 5.79 0.18
C SER A 52 18.10 6.97 0.13
N PRO A 53 17.98 7.80 1.18
CA PRO A 53 17.02 8.89 1.20
C PRO A 53 17.37 10.01 0.20
N PHE A 54 18.64 10.11 -0.20
CA PHE A 54 19.08 11.06 -1.22
C PHE A 54 18.60 10.71 -2.63
N GLN A 55 18.31 9.43 -2.89
CA GLN A 55 17.89 8.95 -4.21
C GLN A 55 16.38 8.71 -4.28
N HIS A 56 15.77 8.29 -3.17
CA HIS A 56 14.38 7.82 -3.15
C HIS A 56 13.44 8.69 -2.29
N GLY A 57 13.97 9.70 -1.60
CA GLY A 57 13.20 10.53 -0.67
C GLY A 57 13.26 10.03 0.77
N GLU A 58 12.66 10.79 1.68
CA GLU A 58 12.66 10.44 3.11
C GLU A 58 11.96 9.10 3.40
N VAL A 59 12.35 8.45 4.49
CA VAL A 59 11.58 7.36 5.08
C VAL A 59 10.60 7.96 6.08
N PHE A 60 9.31 7.69 5.91
CA PHE A 60 8.30 8.11 6.88
C PHE A 60 8.19 7.07 8.00
N VAL A 61 8.04 7.52 9.25
CA VAL A 61 7.88 6.63 10.40
C VAL A 61 6.51 6.84 11.01
N THR A 62 5.69 5.81 10.95
CA THR A 62 4.34 5.78 11.55
C THR A 62 4.41 5.70 13.08
N HIS A 63 3.32 6.11 13.75
CA HIS A 63 3.26 6.05 15.23
C HIS A 63 3.44 4.61 15.78
N ASP A 64 3.08 3.57 15.03
CA ASP A 64 3.31 2.17 15.43
C ASP A 64 4.72 1.64 15.07
N GLY A 65 5.64 2.53 14.70
CA GLY A 65 7.07 2.26 14.54
C GLY A 65 7.45 1.66 13.19
N ALA A 66 6.57 1.72 12.19
CA ALA A 66 6.88 1.22 10.85
C ALA A 66 7.60 2.27 10.02
N GLU A 67 8.73 1.88 9.42
CA GLU A 67 9.38 2.59 8.32
C GLU A 67 8.60 2.34 7.03
N THR A 68 8.16 3.41 6.38
CA THR A 68 7.26 3.36 5.22
C THR A 68 7.66 4.38 4.15
N ASP A 69 7.04 4.27 2.98
CA ASP A 69 7.16 5.27 1.92
C ASP A 69 6.69 6.66 2.40
N LEU A 70 7.30 7.71 1.85
CA LEU A 70 7.01 9.11 2.18
C LEU A 70 5.55 9.52 1.91
N ASP A 71 4.84 8.81 1.03
CA ASP A 71 3.45 9.11 0.71
C ASP A 71 2.53 8.98 1.92
N LEU A 72 2.84 8.14 2.91
CA LEU A 72 2.06 8.09 4.14
C LEU A 72 2.13 9.41 4.92
N GLY A 73 3.27 10.10 4.86
CA GLY A 73 3.39 11.44 5.41
C GLY A 73 2.55 12.46 4.63
N HIS A 74 2.41 12.31 3.30
CA HIS A 74 1.44 13.12 2.54
C HIS A 74 0.02 12.85 3.01
N TYR A 75 -0.36 11.59 3.23
CA TYR A 75 -1.71 11.25 3.66
C TYR A 75 -2.03 11.88 5.03
N GLU A 76 -1.18 11.67 6.04
CA GLU A 76 -1.38 12.25 7.38
C GLU A 76 -1.39 13.79 7.40
N ARG A 77 -0.72 14.44 6.44
CA ARG A 77 -0.76 15.91 6.32
C ARG A 77 -2.07 16.42 5.71
N PHE A 78 -2.80 15.59 4.97
CA PHE A 78 -4.04 15.97 4.27
C PHE A 78 -5.31 15.52 5.00
N ILE A 79 -5.27 14.39 5.71
CA ILE A 79 -6.40 13.82 6.42
C ILE A 79 -6.07 13.58 7.89
N ARG A 80 -7.09 13.48 8.74
CA ARG A 80 -6.91 13.31 10.20
C ARG A 80 -6.55 11.88 10.60
N THR A 81 -6.79 10.90 9.73
CA THR A 81 -6.49 9.49 10.00
C THR A 81 -4.98 9.28 10.16
N THR A 82 -4.58 8.74 11.31
CA THR A 82 -3.20 8.31 11.56
C THR A 82 -2.93 7.00 10.81
N MET A 83 -1.85 6.98 10.03
CA MET A 83 -1.39 5.81 9.30
C MET A 83 -0.66 4.85 10.23
N THR A 84 -0.68 3.58 9.85
CA THR A 84 -0.04 2.47 10.57
C THR A 84 0.75 1.62 9.57
N LYS A 85 1.49 0.63 10.07
CA LYS A 85 2.10 -0.40 9.21
C LYS A 85 1.15 -1.14 8.27
N SER A 86 -0.16 -1.07 8.48
CA SER A 86 -1.15 -1.68 7.59
C SER A 86 -1.53 -0.81 6.39
N ASN A 87 -1.14 0.46 6.41
CA ASN A 87 -1.39 1.45 5.36
C ASN A 87 -0.30 1.47 4.28
N ASN A 88 0.84 0.80 4.50
CA ASN A 88 1.86 0.61 3.49
C ASN A 88 2.30 -0.86 3.42
N PHE A 89 2.39 -1.39 2.21
CA PHE A 89 3.05 -2.67 1.99
C PHE A 89 3.65 -2.75 0.60
N THR A 90 4.68 -3.56 0.51
CA THR A 90 5.55 -3.66 -0.66
C THR A 90 5.43 -5.05 -1.30
N THR A 91 5.82 -5.18 -2.56
CA THR A 91 6.01 -6.49 -3.20
C THR A 91 6.95 -7.36 -2.36
N GLY A 92 8.05 -6.78 -1.86
CA GLY A 92 9.01 -7.48 -1.00
C GLY A 92 8.35 -8.17 0.19
N ARG A 93 7.54 -7.42 0.95
CA ARG A 93 6.86 -7.92 2.15
C ARG A 93 5.76 -8.93 1.82
N VAL A 94 5.04 -8.74 0.71
CA VAL A 94 4.03 -9.71 0.25
C VAL A 94 4.68 -11.06 -0.06
N TYR A 95 5.76 -11.05 -0.85
CA TYR A 95 6.47 -12.26 -1.23
C TYR A 95 7.13 -12.93 -0.02
N GLU A 96 7.77 -12.15 0.86
CA GLU A 96 8.36 -12.66 2.10
C GLU A 96 7.34 -13.42 2.94
N ASP A 97 6.17 -12.83 3.19
CA ASP A 97 5.14 -13.45 4.04
C ASP A 97 4.49 -14.67 3.39
N VAL A 98 4.34 -14.70 2.07
CA VAL A 98 3.85 -15.88 1.34
C VAL A 98 4.89 -17.00 1.41
N LEU A 99 6.16 -16.73 1.13
CA LEU A 99 7.23 -17.73 1.18
C LEU A 99 7.46 -18.25 2.61
N ARG A 100 7.36 -17.38 3.62
CA ARG A 100 7.46 -17.78 5.03
C ARG A 100 6.36 -18.76 5.43
N ARG A 101 5.13 -18.54 4.96
CA ARG A 101 3.99 -19.46 5.18
C ARG A 101 4.16 -20.77 4.43
N GLU A 102 4.73 -20.74 3.22
CA GLU A 102 5.09 -21.95 2.48
C GLU A 102 6.09 -22.80 3.25
N ARG A 103 7.19 -22.20 3.73
CA ARG A 103 8.21 -22.91 4.51
C ARG A 103 7.69 -23.46 5.84
N ARG A 104 6.63 -22.87 6.40
CA ARG A 104 5.95 -23.38 7.60
C ARG A 104 4.98 -24.54 7.31
N GLY A 105 4.65 -24.78 6.04
CA GLY A 105 3.69 -25.81 5.62
C GLY A 105 2.23 -25.36 5.60
N ASP A 106 1.95 -24.06 5.70
CA ASP A 106 0.58 -23.52 5.79
C ASP A 106 -0.26 -23.81 4.53
N TYR A 107 0.38 -24.02 3.38
CA TYR A 107 -0.28 -24.36 2.12
C TYR A 107 -0.40 -25.86 1.86
N LEU A 108 -0.11 -26.70 2.85
CA LEU A 108 -0.40 -28.15 2.83
C LEU A 108 0.16 -28.91 1.60
N GLY A 109 1.37 -28.52 1.15
CA GLY A 109 2.04 -29.14 0.00
C GLY A 109 1.60 -28.62 -1.37
N ALA A 110 0.75 -27.59 -1.43
CA ALA A 110 0.35 -26.97 -2.69
C ALA A 110 1.52 -26.22 -3.36
N THR A 111 1.48 -26.15 -4.69
CA THR A 111 2.37 -25.28 -5.46
C THR A 111 2.02 -23.81 -5.23
N ILE A 112 3.00 -23.00 -4.81
CA ILE A 112 2.81 -21.56 -4.64
C ILE A 112 2.96 -20.85 -5.97
N GLN A 113 2.03 -19.94 -6.25
CA GLN A 113 1.87 -19.24 -7.53
C GLN A 113 1.49 -17.79 -7.28
N VAL A 114 1.75 -16.92 -8.27
CA VAL A 114 1.31 -15.52 -8.22
C VAL A 114 -0.21 -15.44 -8.05
N ILE A 115 -0.94 -16.17 -8.89
CA ILE A 115 -2.38 -16.33 -8.74
C ILE A 115 -2.65 -17.76 -8.25
N PRO A 116 -3.36 -17.97 -7.13
CA PRO A 116 -3.99 -16.94 -6.30
C PRO A 116 -3.14 -16.45 -5.12
N HIS A 117 -2.02 -17.11 -4.76
CA HIS A 117 -1.41 -16.91 -3.43
C HIS A 117 -0.85 -15.50 -3.18
N ILE A 118 -0.20 -14.89 -4.17
CA ILE A 118 0.31 -13.51 -4.06
C ILE A 118 -0.87 -12.53 -4.12
N THR A 119 -1.79 -12.71 -5.07
CA THR A 119 -2.95 -11.80 -5.22
C THR A 119 -3.92 -11.88 -4.05
N ASP A 120 -4.08 -13.04 -3.42
CA ASP A 120 -4.84 -13.23 -2.18
C ASP A 120 -4.18 -12.53 -1.00
N GLU A 121 -2.85 -12.57 -0.91
CA GLU A 121 -2.13 -11.83 0.12
C GLU A 121 -2.28 -10.31 -0.05
N ILE A 122 -2.19 -9.80 -1.29
CA ILE A 122 -2.43 -8.39 -1.60
C ILE A 122 -3.86 -8.00 -1.21
N LYS A 123 -4.88 -8.77 -1.63
CA LYS A 123 -6.28 -8.54 -1.25
C LYS A 123 -6.47 -8.55 0.26
N ARG A 124 -5.86 -9.51 0.97
CA ARG A 124 -5.93 -9.61 2.44
C ARG A 124 -5.37 -8.36 3.11
N ARG A 125 -4.25 -7.81 2.60
CA ARG A 125 -3.65 -6.58 3.12
C ARG A 125 -4.51 -5.35 2.86
N ILE A 126 -5.08 -5.23 1.65
CA ILE A 126 -6.00 -4.15 1.30
C ILE A 126 -7.19 -4.14 2.26
N ILE A 127 -7.83 -5.30 2.45
CA ILE A 127 -8.98 -5.43 3.36
C ILE A 127 -8.57 -5.10 4.81
N LYS A 128 -7.39 -5.57 5.24
CA LYS A 128 -6.87 -5.30 6.58
C LYS A 128 -6.60 -3.81 6.81
N GLY A 129 -5.92 -3.14 5.89
CA GLY A 129 -5.59 -1.72 6.00
C GLY A 129 -6.79 -0.79 5.82
N ALA A 130 -7.84 -1.25 5.12
CA ALA A 130 -9.11 -0.54 5.03
C ALA A 130 -9.86 -0.49 6.37
N GLY A 131 -9.72 -1.52 7.21
CA GLY A 131 -10.30 -1.56 8.55
C GLY A 131 -11.81 -1.31 8.54
N ASP A 132 -12.24 -0.33 9.33
CA ASP A 132 -13.63 0.08 9.50
C ASP A 132 -13.94 1.44 8.85
N ALA A 133 -13.12 1.88 7.89
CA ALA A 133 -13.38 3.11 7.13
C ALA A 133 -14.64 2.98 6.25
N ASP A 134 -15.31 4.11 6.01
CA ASP A 134 -16.38 4.19 5.01
C ASP A 134 -15.80 4.09 3.60
N VAL A 135 -14.67 4.76 3.37
CA VAL A 135 -13.94 4.76 2.10
C VAL A 135 -12.45 4.51 2.34
N ALA A 136 -11.89 3.52 1.65
CA ALA A 136 -10.46 3.28 1.56
C ALA A 136 -9.95 3.68 0.18
N LEU A 137 -9.03 4.64 0.13
CA LEU A 137 -8.28 4.95 -1.08
C LEU A 137 -7.06 4.04 -1.15
N VAL A 138 -6.89 3.34 -2.26
CA VAL A 138 -5.79 2.41 -2.49
C VAL A 138 -4.96 2.94 -3.64
N GLU A 139 -3.85 3.60 -3.33
CA GLU A 139 -2.89 4.04 -4.32
C GLU A 139 -2.01 2.86 -4.75
N VAL A 140 -2.07 2.54 -6.04
CA VAL A 140 -1.21 1.53 -6.67
C VAL A 140 0.00 2.25 -7.26
N GLY A 141 1.17 1.96 -6.70
CA GLY A 141 2.45 2.43 -7.20
C GLY A 141 2.78 1.89 -8.59
N GLY A 142 3.86 2.38 -9.18
CA GLY A 142 4.25 2.02 -10.54
C GLY A 142 3.39 2.68 -11.63
N THR A 143 3.51 2.15 -12.85
CA THR A 143 2.77 2.59 -14.03
C THR A 143 2.02 1.41 -14.63
N VAL A 144 0.76 1.63 -14.99
CA VAL A 144 -0.09 0.63 -15.63
C VAL A 144 0.60 0.13 -16.91
N GLY A 145 0.75 -1.19 -17.02
CA GLY A 145 1.44 -1.88 -18.11
C GLY A 145 2.78 -2.46 -17.71
N ASP A 146 3.41 -1.97 -16.63
CA ASP A 146 4.67 -2.48 -16.14
C ASP A 146 4.49 -3.79 -15.36
N ILE A 147 5.45 -4.72 -15.51
CA ILE A 147 5.41 -6.07 -14.93
C ILE A 147 5.24 -6.04 -13.41
N GLU A 148 5.90 -5.08 -12.75
CA GLU A 148 5.90 -4.95 -11.30
C GLU A 148 4.51 -4.64 -10.70
N SER A 149 3.58 -4.14 -11.53
CA SER A 149 2.23 -3.74 -11.11
C SER A 149 1.14 -4.73 -11.56
N LEU A 150 1.51 -5.88 -12.14
CA LEU A 150 0.55 -6.88 -12.62
C LEU A 150 -0.13 -7.70 -11.50
N PRO A 151 0.59 -8.15 -10.45
CA PRO A 151 -0.05 -8.87 -9.32
C PRO A 151 -0.97 -7.97 -8.49
#